data_AF-A0A8B6HHX8-F1
#
_entry.id   AF-A0A8B6HHX8-F1
#
_cell.length_a   1.000
_cell.length_b   1.000
_cell.length_c   1.000
_cell.angle_alpha   90.00
_cell.angle_beta   90.00
_cell.angle_gamma   90.00
#
_symmetry.space_group_name_H-M   'P 1'
#
loop_
_entity.id
_entity.type
_entity.pdbx_description
1 polymer ?
#
loop_
_entity_poly.entity_id
_entity_poly.type
_entity_poly.pdbx_seq_one_letter_code
_entity_poly.pdbx_strand_id
1 'polypeptide(L)'
;VKVELFTNGKLDLGIYFDGNLSTSSNWFSKERIRFSTFNDLTQSSTVNFFSMDGDQTVDRHFYISNIYSGCPGDLFWMVAIDTADANYRPCDYDKLPGKEYPYILYAPNQHKTTLNDGTYAVAEKMVISILTFI
;
A
#
# COMPACT_ATOMS: atom_id res chain seq x y z
N VAL A 1 5.36 12.53 7.44
CA VAL A 1 5.16 12.24 6.00
C VAL A 1 3.73 11.74 5.81
N LYS A 2 3.05 12.10 4.73
CA LYS A 2 1.68 11.63 4.43
C LYS A 2 1.68 10.81 3.15
N VAL A 3 0.95 9.71 3.15
CA VAL A 3 0.62 8.92 1.95
C VAL A 3 -0.89 8.98 1.79
N GLU A 4 -1.35 9.49 0.66
CA GLU A 4 -2.76 9.75 0.39
C GLU A 4 -3.14 9.16 -0.97
N LEU A 5 -4.23 8.39 -1.02
CA LEU A 5 -4.76 7.83 -2.26
C LEU A 5 -6.05 8.54 -2.65
N PHE A 6 -6.19 8.81 -3.95
CA PHE A 6 -7.33 9.53 -4.49
C PHE A 6 -7.98 8.79 -5.65
N THR A 7 -9.30 8.87 -5.72
CA THR A 7 -10.15 8.41 -6.82
C THR A 7 -11.21 9.47 -7.12
N ASN A 8 -11.45 9.78 -8.39
CA ASN A 8 -12.33 10.85 -8.84
C ASN A 8 -12.07 12.19 -8.13
N GLY A 9 -10.79 12.49 -7.85
CA GLY A 9 -10.38 13.69 -7.13
C GLY A 9 -10.73 13.75 -5.63
N LYS A 10 -11.29 12.68 -5.05
CA LYS A 10 -11.61 12.58 -3.63
C LYS A 10 -10.53 11.78 -2.90
N LEU A 11 -10.26 12.14 -1.64
CA LEU A 11 -9.37 11.39 -0.76
C LEU A 11 -10.10 10.12 -0.30
N ASP A 12 -9.62 8.95 -0.70
CA ASP A 12 -10.15 7.66 -0.25
C ASP A 12 -9.36 7.10 0.94
N LEU A 13 -8.05 7.32 0.94
CA LEU A 13 -7.12 6.79 1.94
C LEU A 13 -6.11 7.85 2.39
N GLY A 14 -5.80 7.87 3.69
CA GLY A 14 -4.67 8.62 4.22
C GLY A 14 -3.95 7.86 5.33
N ILE A 15 -2.63 7.71 5.22
CA ILE A 15 -1.76 7.24 6.29
C ILE A 15 -0.68 8.28 6.55
N TYR A 16 -0.61 8.75 7.80
CA TYR A 16 0.34 9.78 8.20
C TYR A 16 1.35 9.19 9.16
N PHE A 17 2.62 9.52 8.91
CA PHE A 17 3.78 8.98 9.56
C PHE A 17 4.58 10.07 10.27
N ASP A 18 5.22 9.69 11.37
CA ASP A 18 6.27 10.48 11.99
C ASP A 18 7.53 10.47 11.13
N GLY A 19 7.76 11.60 10.46
CA GLY A 19 8.94 11.80 9.62
C GLY A 19 10.19 12.23 10.39
N ASN A 20 10.11 12.50 11.69
CA ASN A 20 11.26 12.99 12.45
C ASN A 20 12.38 11.94 12.49
N LEU A 21 13.61 12.39 12.18
CA LEU A 21 14.82 11.55 12.16
C LEU A 21 14.63 10.26 11.33
N SER A 22 13.83 10.34 10.27
CA SER A 22 13.67 9.27 9.30
C SER A 22 14.71 9.38 8.18
N THR A 23 14.99 8.27 7.52
CA THR A 23 15.71 8.25 6.24
C THR A 23 14.72 8.40 5.10
N SER A 24 15.21 8.53 3.87
CA SER A 24 14.36 8.50 2.67
C SER A 24 13.52 7.22 2.54
N SER A 25 13.92 6.12 3.21
CA SER A 25 13.31 4.79 3.07
C SER A 25 12.55 4.28 4.31
N ASN A 26 12.88 4.75 5.52
CA ASN A 26 12.34 4.15 6.76
C ASN A 26 11.12 4.88 7.34
N TRP A 27 10.71 6.01 6.76
CA TRP A 27 9.54 6.76 7.23
C TRP A 27 8.23 6.00 6.99
N PHE A 28 8.19 5.16 5.96
CA PHE A 28 7.06 4.28 5.63
C PHE A 28 7.21 2.98 6.41
N SER A 29 6.97 3.06 7.73
CA SER A 29 6.99 1.90 8.61
C SER A 29 5.83 1.95 9.59
N LYS A 30 5.45 0.77 10.08
CA LYS A 30 4.34 0.60 11.02
C LYS A 30 4.53 1.41 12.30
N GLU A 31 5.75 1.42 12.82
CA GLU A 31 6.14 2.06 14.09
C GLU A 31 6.00 3.59 14.03
N ARG A 32 5.98 4.14 12.81
CA ARG A 32 5.87 5.58 12.59
C ARG A 32 4.46 6.04 12.32
N ILE A 33 3.45 5.17 12.27
CA ILE A 33 2.06 5.59 12.07
C ILE A 33 1.63 6.55 13.18
N ARG A 34 1.11 7.71 12.78
CA ARG A 34 0.45 8.71 13.64
C ARG A 34 -1.05 8.77 13.39
N PHE A 35 -1.46 8.49 12.16
CA PHE A 35 -2.86 8.46 11.75
C PHE A 35 -3.02 7.49 10.59
N SER A 36 -4.18 6.84 10.51
CA SER A 36 -4.58 5.96 9.41
C SER A 36 -6.09 6.08 9.21
N THR A 37 -6.55 6.11 7.97
CA THR A 37 -7.96 5.93 7.63
C THR A 37 -8.43 4.49 7.78
N PHE A 38 -7.50 3.52 7.87
CA PHE A 38 -7.82 2.15 8.23
C PHE A 38 -7.98 2.01 9.74
N ASN A 39 -9.11 1.47 10.17
CA ASN A 39 -9.43 1.27 11.58
C ASN A 39 -8.59 0.15 12.22
N ASP A 40 -8.09 -0.79 11.42
CA ASP A 40 -7.31 -1.95 11.87
C ASP A 40 -5.80 -1.89 11.53
N LEU A 41 -5.33 -0.74 11.00
CA LEU A 41 -3.91 -0.48 10.76
C LEU A 41 -3.37 0.48 11.82
N THR A 42 -2.63 -0.06 12.78
CA THR A 42 -2.04 0.64 13.91
C THR A 42 -0.57 0.22 14.08
N GLN A 43 0.14 0.88 15.00
CA GLN A 43 1.50 0.48 15.36
C GLN A 43 1.60 -0.97 15.87
N SER A 44 0.50 -1.52 16.42
CA SER A 44 0.43 -2.88 16.96
C SER A 44 -0.05 -3.92 15.96
N SER A 45 -0.41 -3.53 14.73
CA SER A 45 -0.94 -4.48 13.74
C SER A 45 0.12 -5.51 13.35
N THR A 46 -0.30 -6.75 13.14
CA THR A 46 0.56 -7.80 12.59
C THR A 46 0.71 -7.59 11.08
N VAL A 47 1.94 -7.64 10.58
CA VAL A 47 2.25 -7.45 9.16
C VAL A 47 3.37 -8.40 8.73
N ASN A 48 3.30 -8.91 7.50
CA ASN A 48 4.44 -9.56 6.84
C ASN A 48 5.24 -8.57 5.98
N PHE A 49 4.59 -7.53 5.45
CA PHE A 49 5.25 -6.42 4.76
C PHE A 49 4.67 -5.07 5.22
N PHE A 50 5.57 -4.13 5.47
CA PHE A 50 5.26 -2.71 5.67
C PHE A 50 6.52 -1.90 5.33
N SER A 51 6.77 -1.73 4.03
CA SER A 51 7.92 -1.00 3.54
C SER A 51 7.68 -0.49 2.11
N MET A 52 8.49 0.48 1.68
CA MET A 52 8.48 0.93 0.28
C MET A 52 8.99 -0.15 -0.66
N ASP A 53 10.03 -0.87 -0.27
CA ASP A 53 10.59 -1.97 -1.07
C ASP A 53 9.61 -3.17 -1.16
N GLY A 54 8.74 -3.32 -0.17
CA GLY A 54 7.73 -4.38 -0.08
C GLY A 54 8.29 -5.79 -0.36
N ASP A 55 7.66 -6.51 -1.29
CA ASP A 55 8.09 -7.84 -1.73
C ASP A 55 8.83 -7.77 -3.07
N GLN A 56 10.16 -7.76 -2.97
CA GLN A 56 11.07 -7.66 -4.12
C GLN A 56 11.08 -8.91 -5.01
N THR A 57 10.53 -10.04 -4.56
CA THR A 57 10.50 -11.27 -5.38
C THR A 57 9.47 -11.20 -6.49
N VAL A 58 8.45 -10.36 -6.30
CA VAL A 58 7.30 -10.17 -7.19
C VAL A 58 7.02 -8.69 -7.49
N ASP A 59 7.98 -7.82 -7.17
CA ASP A 59 7.97 -6.37 -7.41
C ASP A 59 6.71 -5.64 -6.90
N ARG A 60 6.34 -5.92 -5.64
CA ARG A 60 5.24 -5.26 -4.93
C ARG A 60 5.80 -4.16 -4.04
N HIS A 61 5.72 -2.91 -4.47
CA HIS A 61 6.23 -1.75 -3.74
C HIS A 61 5.15 -1.05 -2.90
N PHE A 62 5.57 -0.16 -2.00
CA PHE A 62 4.68 0.53 -1.03
C PHE A 62 3.68 -0.43 -0.40
N TYR A 63 4.18 -1.58 0.04
CA TYR A 63 3.34 -2.72 0.36
C TYR A 63 3.03 -2.77 1.85
N ILE A 64 1.75 -2.72 2.18
CA ILE A 64 1.24 -2.92 3.53
C ILE A 64 0.37 -4.17 3.50
N SER A 65 0.90 -5.26 4.04
CA SER A 65 0.28 -6.59 4.00
C SER A 65 0.29 -7.25 5.38
N ASN A 66 -0.81 -7.93 5.68
CA ASN A 66 -1.00 -8.65 6.93
C ASN A 66 -0.38 -10.05 6.87
N ILE A 67 -0.71 -10.81 5.83
CA ILE A 67 -0.31 -12.21 5.68
C ILE A 67 -0.37 -12.64 4.23
N TYR A 68 0.54 -13.55 3.85
CA TYR A 68 0.40 -14.36 2.64
C TYR A 68 -0.28 -15.68 2.96
N SER A 69 -1.40 -15.94 2.29
CA SER A 69 -2.18 -17.17 2.44
C SER A 69 -2.55 -17.77 1.08
N GLY A 70 -1.72 -17.50 0.07
CA GLY A 70 -2.01 -17.75 -1.34
C GLY A 70 -2.81 -16.59 -1.95
N CYS A 71 -2.73 -16.38 -3.26
CA CYS A 71 -3.29 -15.18 -3.92
C CYS A 71 -4.72 -14.81 -3.46
N PRO A 72 -5.67 -15.76 -3.33
CA PRO A 72 -7.02 -15.42 -2.88
C PRO A 72 -7.15 -15.13 -1.38
N GLY A 73 -6.21 -15.62 -0.57
CA GLY A 73 -6.17 -15.46 0.88
C GLY A 73 -5.23 -14.37 1.37
N ASP A 74 -4.44 -13.75 0.48
CA ASP A 74 -3.54 -12.66 0.83
C ASP A 74 -4.35 -11.49 1.35
N LEU A 75 -4.06 -11.06 2.59
CA LEU A 75 -4.74 -9.95 3.25
C LEU A 75 -3.84 -8.74 3.27
N PHE A 76 -4.34 -7.61 2.78
CA PHE A 76 -3.56 -6.40 2.60
C PHE A 76 -4.36 -5.13 2.84
N TRP A 77 -3.63 -4.02 2.95
CA TRP A 77 -4.19 -2.67 3.04
C TRP A 77 -3.92 -1.87 1.77
N MET A 78 -2.69 -1.88 1.27
CA MET A 78 -2.33 -1.24 0.00
C MET A 78 -1.09 -1.85 -0.62
N VAL A 79 -0.99 -1.77 -1.95
CA VAL A 79 0.18 -2.15 -2.74
C VAL A 79 0.28 -1.28 -3.99
N ALA A 80 1.48 -0.85 -4.34
CA ALA A 80 1.80 -0.28 -5.64
C ALA A 80 2.46 -1.35 -6.51
N ILE A 81 1.89 -1.60 -7.69
CA ILE A 81 2.56 -2.38 -8.73
C ILE A 81 3.01 -1.37 -9.79
N ASP A 82 4.32 -1.22 -9.97
CA ASP A 82 4.92 -0.10 -10.70
C ASP A 82 5.91 -0.50 -11.80
N THR A 83 6.07 -1.81 -12.05
CA THR A 83 6.89 -2.32 -13.15
C THR A 83 6.11 -3.33 -13.97
N ALA A 84 6.30 -3.27 -15.29
CA ALA A 84 5.83 -4.27 -16.25
C ALA A 84 6.79 -5.47 -16.37
N ASP A 85 8.03 -5.35 -15.91
CA ASP A 85 9.14 -6.28 -16.14
C ASP A 85 9.46 -7.20 -14.96
N ALA A 86 8.50 -7.45 -14.08
CA ALA A 86 8.72 -8.33 -12.93
C ALA A 86 9.09 -9.75 -13.38
N ASN A 87 10.16 -10.28 -12.80
CA ASN A 87 10.69 -11.61 -13.13
C ASN A 87 9.69 -12.73 -12.82
N TYR A 88 8.82 -12.50 -11.84
CA TYR A 88 7.83 -13.47 -11.38
C TYR A 88 6.56 -12.77 -10.89
N ARG A 89 5.38 -13.26 -11.31
CA ARG A 89 4.06 -12.71 -10.94
C ARG A 89 3.08 -13.86 -10.72
N PRO A 90 2.96 -14.37 -9.48
CA PRO A 90 2.15 -15.53 -9.17
C PRO A 90 0.65 -15.24 -9.15
N CYS A 91 0.23 -13.99 -8.99
CA CYS A 91 -1.16 -13.64 -8.75
C CYS A 91 -1.75 -12.75 -9.86
N ASP A 92 -3.03 -12.94 -10.16
CA ASP A 92 -3.72 -12.18 -11.22
C ASP A 92 -3.72 -10.67 -10.94
N TYR A 93 -3.76 -10.26 -9.67
CA TYR A 93 -3.67 -8.86 -9.28
C TYR A 93 -2.30 -8.21 -9.54
N ASP A 94 -1.25 -9.01 -9.73
CA ASP A 94 0.08 -8.52 -10.15
C ASP A 94 0.08 -8.10 -11.64
N LYS A 95 -0.96 -8.48 -12.41
CA LYS A 95 -1.15 -8.12 -13.82
C LYS A 95 -2.62 -7.79 -14.12
N LEU A 96 -3.08 -6.60 -13.75
CA LEU A 96 -4.44 -6.19 -14.06
C LEU A 96 -4.64 -5.92 -15.57
N PRO A 97 -5.55 -6.66 -16.25
CA PRO A 97 -5.83 -6.40 -17.65
C PRO A 97 -6.35 -4.97 -17.88
N GLY A 98 -5.77 -4.28 -18.86
CA GLY A 98 -6.17 -2.91 -19.23
C GLY A 98 -5.72 -1.81 -18.26
N LYS A 99 -4.82 -2.11 -17.32
CA LYS A 99 -4.16 -1.10 -16.49
C LYS A 99 -2.71 -0.94 -16.89
N GLU A 100 -2.28 0.31 -17.03
CA GLU A 100 -0.87 0.65 -17.18
C GLU A 100 -0.22 0.82 -15.80
N TYR A 101 1.08 0.58 -15.76
CA TYR A 101 1.89 0.80 -14.56
C TYR A 101 2.25 2.29 -14.40
N PRO A 102 2.30 2.83 -13.17
CA PRO A 102 1.94 2.17 -11.93
C PRO A 102 0.43 2.14 -11.71
N TYR A 103 -0.06 1.09 -11.05
CA TYR A 103 -1.39 1.07 -10.46
C TYR A 103 -1.31 0.72 -8.98
N ILE A 104 -2.17 1.35 -8.18
CA ILE A 104 -2.16 1.21 -6.73
C ILE A 104 -3.46 0.55 -6.31
N LEU A 105 -3.35 -0.63 -5.71
CA LEU A 105 -4.47 -1.34 -5.11
C LEU A 105 -4.57 -0.97 -3.65
N TYR A 106 -5.79 -0.84 -3.14
CA TYR A 106 -6.03 -0.59 -1.72
C TYR A 106 -7.35 -1.20 -1.25
N ALA A 107 -7.48 -1.37 0.06
CA ALA A 107 -8.70 -1.84 0.68
C ALA A 107 -9.69 -0.68 0.87
N PRO A 108 -10.88 -0.68 0.25
CA PRO A 108 -11.76 0.50 0.24
C PRO A 108 -12.59 0.68 1.53
N ASN A 109 -12.77 -0.39 2.33
CA ASN A 109 -13.71 -0.41 3.46
C ASN A 109 -13.07 -0.10 4.83
N GLN A 110 -11.99 0.68 4.83
CA GLN A 110 -11.25 1.07 6.06
C GLN A 110 -10.75 -0.11 6.92
N HIS A 111 -10.66 -1.31 6.34
CA HIS A 111 -10.09 -2.51 6.95
C HIS A 111 -9.28 -3.25 5.90
N LYS A 112 -8.31 -4.09 6.30
CA LYS A 112 -7.65 -4.99 5.35
C LYS A 112 -8.67 -5.86 4.62
N THR A 113 -8.38 -6.15 3.36
CA THR A 113 -9.22 -6.97 2.50
C THR A 113 -8.38 -8.01 1.78
N THR A 114 -9.01 -8.94 1.08
CA THR A 114 -8.31 -9.89 0.21
C THR A 114 -7.90 -9.23 -1.10
N LEU A 115 -6.89 -9.77 -1.78
CA LEU A 115 -6.57 -9.41 -3.17
C LEU A 115 -7.38 -10.22 -4.20
N ASN A 116 -8.68 -10.39 -3.93
CA ASN A 116 -9.63 -11.00 -4.86
C ASN A 116 -10.31 -9.94 -5.72
N ASP A 117 -10.72 -10.32 -6.93
CA ASP A 117 -11.52 -9.44 -7.77
C ASP A 117 -12.79 -8.99 -7.03
N GLY A 118 -13.10 -7.70 -7.14
CA GLY A 118 -14.22 -7.05 -6.44
C GLY A 118 -14.00 -6.71 -4.97
N THR A 119 -12.88 -7.09 -4.33
CA THR A 119 -12.65 -6.79 -2.89
C THR A 119 -11.67 -5.64 -2.64
N TYR A 120 -10.83 -5.29 -3.62
CA TYR A 120 -9.95 -4.14 -3.61
C TYR A 120 -10.43 -3.04 -4.57
N ALA A 121 -9.93 -1.83 -4.37
CA ALA A 121 -10.11 -0.71 -5.29
C ALA A 121 -8.77 -0.32 -5.92
N VAL A 122 -8.83 0.36 -7.07
CA VAL A 122 -7.66 0.91 -7.76
C VAL A 122 -7.69 2.42 -7.61
N ALA A 123 -6.67 3.00 -6.99
CA ALA A 123 -6.55 4.45 -6.87
C ALA A 123 -6.13 5.08 -8.21
N GLU A 124 -6.59 6.30 -8.49
CA GLU A 124 -6.14 7.08 -9.65
C GLU A 124 -4.75 7.67 -9.44
N LYS A 125 -4.41 8.03 -8.20
CA LYS A 125 -3.10 8.55 -7.83
C LYS A 125 -2.77 8.31 -6.37
N MET A 126 -1.46 8.18 -6.12
CA MET A 126 -0.85 8.22 -4.79
C MET A 126 -0.07 9.53 -4.65
N VAL A 127 -0.27 10.24 -3.55
CA VAL A 127 0.45 11.47 -3.22
C VAL A 127 1.27 11.24 -1.95
N ILE A 128 2.56 11.56 -2.02
CA ILE A 128 3.46 11.55 -0.87
C ILE A 128 3.83 12.99 -0.53
N SER A 129 3.44 13.45 0.66
CA SER A 129 3.75 14.80 1.14
C SER A 129 4.72 14.77 2.32
N ILE A 130 5.83 15.50 2.20
CA ILE A 130 6.82 15.68 3.27
C ILE A 130 6.65 17.09 3.84
N LEU A 131 6.34 17.17 5.13
CA LEU A 131 6.26 18.44 5.85
C LEU A 131 7.63 18.72 6.47
N THR A 132 8.23 19.84 6.09
CA THR A 132 9.41 20.40 6.74
C THR A 132 8.97 21.55 7.63
N PHE A 133 9.35 21.53 8.90
CA PHE A 133 9.20 22.71 9.76
C PHE A 133 10.35 23.66 9.42
N ILE A 134 10.01 24.87 8.92
CA ILE A 134 10.94 26.00 8.73
C ILE A 134 10.78 26.92 9.93
#